data_AF-A0A934E192-F1
#
_entry.id   AF-A0A934E192-F1
#
_cell.length_a   1.000
_cell.length_b   1.000
_cell.length_c   1.000
_cell.angle_alpha   90.00
_cell.angle_beta   90.00
_cell.angle_gamma   90.00
#
_symmetry.space_group_name_H-M   'P 1'
#
loop_
_entity.id
_entity.type
_entity.pdbx_description
1 polymer ?
#
loop_
_entity_poly.entity_id
_entity_poly.type
_entity_poly.pdbx_seq_one_letter_code
_entity_poly.pdbx_strand_id
1 'polypeptide(L)'
;MDKLEGSDLFHLDDLLTDEQRMVRQSVRAFVDKEVMPVIGKHYRDGTFPTDLIKPMGALGMLGDNLHGYGCSGMDAISYGLVMQEVERADSGIRSFVSVQGALCMYPIHEFGSE
;
A
#
# COMPACT_ATOMS: atom_id res chain seq x y z
N MET A 1 -12.51 -10.09 15.36
CA MET A 1 -11.24 -10.79 15.58
C MET A 1 -10.37 -10.42 14.41
N ASP A 2 -9.28 -9.71 14.67
CA ASP A 2 -8.43 -9.22 13.60
C ASP A 2 -7.74 -10.44 12.96
N LYS A 3 -7.75 -10.55 11.63
CA LYS A 3 -7.32 -11.78 10.92
C LYS A 3 -5.85 -12.16 11.21
N LEU A 4 -5.08 -11.26 11.83
CA LEU A 4 -3.66 -11.39 12.11
C LEU A 4 -3.31 -11.62 13.59
N GLU A 5 -4.28 -11.59 14.53
CA GLU A 5 -4.01 -11.82 15.97
C GLU A 5 -3.31 -13.17 16.23
N GLY A 6 -3.62 -14.20 15.42
CA GLY A 6 -2.98 -15.52 15.55
C GLY A 6 -1.55 -15.59 15.01
N SER A 7 -1.08 -14.57 14.29
CA SER A 7 0.25 -14.55 13.64
C SER A 7 1.27 -13.62 14.32
N ASP A 8 0.84 -12.77 15.26
CA ASP A 8 1.74 -11.83 15.94
C ASP A 8 2.41 -12.45 17.17
N LEU A 9 3.31 -13.41 16.94
CA LEU A 9 3.98 -14.17 18.00
C LEU A 9 4.90 -13.34 18.89
N PHE A 10 5.36 -12.19 18.41
CA PHE A 10 6.30 -11.29 19.11
C PHE A 10 5.66 -9.98 19.55
N HIS A 11 4.33 -9.86 19.44
CA HIS A 11 3.61 -8.62 19.77
C HIS A 11 4.23 -7.40 19.04
N LEU A 12 4.57 -7.58 17.76
CA LEU A 12 5.09 -6.50 16.92
C LEU A 12 4.10 -5.34 16.85
N ASP A 13 2.81 -5.61 17.01
CA ASP A 13 1.80 -4.57 17.03
C ASP A 13 2.01 -3.56 18.15
N ASP A 14 2.54 -3.98 19.29
CA ASP A 14 2.80 -3.11 20.44
C ASP A 14 3.93 -2.09 20.16
N LEU A 15 4.79 -2.38 19.17
CA LEU A 15 5.88 -1.51 18.76
C LEU A 15 5.44 -0.39 17.81
N LEU A 16 4.24 -0.49 17.24
CA LEU A 16 3.71 0.50 16.30
C LEU A 16 3.13 1.72 17.04
N THR A 17 3.21 2.87 16.41
CA THR A 17 2.46 4.06 16.86
C THR A 17 0.98 3.93 16.49
N ASP A 18 0.12 4.71 17.15
CA ASP A 18 -1.31 4.74 16.80
C ASP A 18 -1.56 5.19 15.36
N GLU A 19 -0.72 6.09 14.85
CA GLU A 19 -0.75 6.54 13.46
C GLU A 19 -0.38 5.41 12.49
N GLN A 20 0.69 4.66 12.75
CA GLN A 20 1.09 3.49 11.97
C GLN A 20 0.00 2.41 11.95
N ARG A 21 -0.62 2.15 13.10
CA ARG A 21 -1.76 1.21 13.19
C ARG A 21 -2.94 1.72 12.37
N MET A 22 -3.25 3.02 12.42
CA MET A 22 -4.33 3.64 11.65
C MET A 22 -4.10 3.56 10.14
N VAL A 23 -2.87 3.83 9.68
CA VAL A 23 -2.48 3.66 8.27
C VAL A 23 -2.73 2.22 7.83
N ARG A 24 -2.20 1.24 8.59
CA ARG A 24 -2.38 -0.19 8.29
C ARG A 24 -3.86 -0.57 8.24
N GLN A 25 -4.66 -0.13 9.21
CA GLN A 25 -6.10 -0.43 9.26
C GLN A 25 -6.85 0.17 8.06
N SER A 26 -6.49 1.39 7.65
CA SER A 26 -7.10 2.07 6.50
C SER A 26 -6.81 1.32 5.20
N VAL A 27 -5.55 0.92 4.99
CA VAL A 27 -5.15 0.12 3.82
C VAL A 27 -5.81 -1.26 3.86
N ARG A 28 -5.84 -1.91 5.02
CA ARG A 28 -6.50 -3.22 5.19
C ARG A 28 -7.98 -3.16 4.80
N ALA A 29 -8.68 -2.12 5.22
CA ALA A 29 -10.09 -1.93 4.90
C ALA A 29 -10.31 -1.73 3.39
N PHE A 30 -9.45 -0.94 2.74
CA PHE A 30 -9.48 -0.79 1.28
C PHE A 30 -9.21 -2.12 0.57
N VAL A 31 -8.18 -2.86 1.01
CA VAL A 31 -7.81 -4.14 0.42
C VAL A 31 -8.95 -5.16 0.54
N ASP A 32 -9.53 -5.31 1.73
CA ASP A 32 -10.63 -6.26 1.96
C ASP A 32 -11.90 -5.90 1.18
N LYS A 33 -12.18 -4.60 1.01
CA LYS A 33 -13.40 -4.12 0.37
C LYS A 33 -13.31 -4.02 -1.16
N GLU A 34 -12.17 -3.56 -1.68
CA GLU A 34 -12.03 -3.18 -3.10
C GLU A 34 -11.14 -4.14 -3.89
N VAL A 35 -10.08 -4.71 -3.27
CA VAL A 35 -9.10 -5.55 -3.97
C VAL A 35 -9.47 -7.03 -3.92
N MET A 36 -9.69 -7.58 -2.72
CA MET A 36 -9.97 -8.99 -2.49
C MET A 36 -11.14 -9.56 -3.34
N PRO A 37 -12.26 -8.83 -3.55
CA PRO A 37 -13.38 -9.36 -4.33
C PRO A 37 -13.08 -9.58 -5.82
N VAL A 38 -12.15 -8.81 -6.39
CA VAL A 38 -11.92 -8.79 -7.85
C VAL A 38 -10.64 -9.50 -8.26
N ILE A 39 -9.64 -9.55 -7.38
CA ILE A 39 -8.27 -9.94 -7.75
C ILE A 39 -8.16 -11.38 -8.26
N GLY A 40 -8.93 -12.31 -7.68
CA GLY A 40 -8.94 -13.70 -8.12
C GLY A 40 -9.42 -13.89 -9.56
N LYS A 41 -10.34 -13.04 -10.05
CA LYS A 41 -10.76 -13.06 -11.46
C LYS A 41 -9.67 -12.49 -12.37
N HIS A 42 -9.10 -11.34 -11.99
CA HIS A 42 -8.03 -10.70 -12.74
C HIS A 42 -6.81 -11.60 -12.92
N TYR A 43 -6.41 -12.31 -11.86
CA TYR A 43 -5.34 -13.31 -11.90
C TYR A 43 -5.63 -14.42 -12.93
N ARG A 44 -6.82 -15.04 -12.87
CA ARG A 44 -7.20 -16.13 -13.79
C ARG A 44 -7.28 -15.68 -15.25
N ASP A 45 -7.77 -14.46 -15.46
CA ASP A 45 -8.00 -13.92 -16.80
C ASP A 45 -6.77 -13.22 -17.39
N GLY A 46 -5.68 -13.08 -16.62
CA GLY A 46 -4.46 -12.38 -17.06
C GLY A 46 -4.70 -10.89 -17.31
N THR A 47 -5.57 -10.26 -16.52
CA THR A 47 -5.92 -8.83 -16.67
C THR A 47 -5.52 -8.03 -15.43
N PHE A 48 -5.42 -6.71 -15.55
CA PHE A 48 -5.10 -5.82 -14.42
C PHE A 48 -6.31 -4.96 -14.03
N PRO A 49 -6.61 -4.80 -12.72
CA PRO A 49 -7.74 -4.00 -12.25
C PRO A 49 -7.42 -2.49 -12.28
N THR A 50 -7.45 -1.89 -13.47
CA THR A 50 -7.12 -0.46 -13.67
C THR A 50 -8.00 0.49 -12.87
N ASP A 51 -9.24 0.10 -12.56
CA ASP A 51 -10.18 0.90 -11.78
C ASP A 51 -9.72 1.13 -10.33
N LEU A 52 -8.81 0.29 -9.82
CA LEU A 52 -8.24 0.43 -8.47
C LEU A 52 -7.14 1.49 -8.39
N ILE A 53 -6.56 1.93 -9.51
CA ILE A 53 -5.42 2.86 -9.54
C ILE A 53 -5.80 4.21 -8.91
N LYS A 54 -6.93 4.79 -9.32
CA LYS A 54 -7.38 6.09 -8.81
C LYS A 54 -7.70 6.06 -7.31
N PRO A 55 -8.47 5.07 -6.80
CA PRO A 55 -8.65 4.89 -5.35
C PRO A 55 -7.35 4.73 -4.57
N MET A 56 -6.38 3.96 -5.08
CA MET A 56 -5.06 3.81 -4.43
C MET A 56 -4.32 5.13 -4.33
N GLY A 57 -4.33 5.94 -5.40
CA GLY A 57 -3.76 7.29 -5.38
C GLY A 57 -4.48 8.22 -4.40
N ALA A 58 -5.81 8.16 -4.32
CA ALA A 58 -6.60 8.98 -3.40
C ALA A 58 -6.38 8.62 -1.92
N LEU A 59 -6.02 7.37 -1.62
CA LEU A 59 -5.60 6.92 -0.29
C LEU A 59 -4.13 7.22 0.00
N GLY A 60 -3.41 7.86 -0.93
CA GLY A 60 -2.01 8.22 -0.74
C GLY A 60 -1.09 7.02 -0.71
N MET A 61 -1.36 5.95 -1.47
CA MET A 61 -0.48 4.76 -1.54
C MET A 61 0.62 4.90 -2.61
N LEU A 62 0.60 5.97 -3.43
CA LEU A 62 1.50 6.14 -4.56
C LEU A 62 2.50 7.25 -4.27
N GLY A 63 3.80 6.91 -4.18
CA GLY A 63 4.86 7.86 -3.79
C GLY A 63 4.67 8.37 -2.37
N ASP A 64 4.12 7.52 -1.52
CA ASP A 64 3.66 7.80 -0.17
C ASP A 64 4.79 8.25 0.77
N ASN A 65 6.02 7.78 0.54
CA ASN A 65 7.21 8.16 1.28
C ASN A 65 7.91 9.46 0.76
N LEU A 66 7.37 10.11 -0.27
CA LEU A 66 7.95 11.35 -0.83
C LEU A 66 7.36 12.59 -0.15
N HIS A 67 8.14 13.67 -0.06
CA HIS A 67 7.70 14.94 0.52
C HIS A 67 7.41 15.98 -0.57
N GLY A 68 6.35 16.77 -0.37
CA GLY A 68 5.92 17.81 -1.31
C GLY A 68 5.05 17.25 -2.45
N TYR A 69 4.69 18.10 -3.42
CA TYR A 69 3.95 17.73 -4.64
C TYR A 69 2.65 16.92 -4.43
N GLY A 70 2.02 17.03 -3.26
CA GLY A 70 0.81 16.27 -2.90
C GLY A 70 1.08 14.84 -2.41
N CYS A 71 2.33 14.46 -2.18
CA CYS A 71 2.73 13.19 -1.59
C CYS A 71 2.62 13.24 -0.05
N SER A 72 2.36 12.10 0.60
CA SER A 72 2.06 12.04 2.03
C SER A 72 3.25 12.24 2.96
N GLY A 73 4.49 12.04 2.49
CA GLY A 73 5.69 12.15 3.33
C GLY A 73 5.72 11.13 4.47
N MET A 74 5.18 9.93 4.22
CA MET A 74 4.98 8.86 5.17
C MET A 74 6.33 8.26 5.61
N ASP A 75 6.42 7.88 6.89
CA ASP A 75 7.62 7.22 7.42
C ASP A 75 7.81 5.80 6.86
N ALA A 76 9.04 5.28 6.97
CA ALA A 76 9.40 3.99 6.38
C ALA A 76 8.64 2.79 6.96
N ILE A 77 8.21 2.85 8.24
CA ILE A 77 7.44 1.78 8.87
C ILE A 77 6.03 1.80 8.28
N SER A 78 5.39 2.97 8.24
CA SER A 78 4.07 3.14 7.64
C SER A 78 4.05 2.72 6.17
N TYR A 79 5.07 3.09 5.37
CA TYR A 79 5.26 2.59 4.00
C TYR A 79 5.30 1.05 3.94
N GLY A 80 6.10 0.43 4.82
CA GLY A 80 6.18 -1.03 4.91
C GLY A 80 4.84 -1.69 5.24
N LEU A 81 4.06 -1.09 6.14
CA LEU A 81 2.73 -1.57 6.50
C LEU A 81 1.72 -1.46 5.34
N VAL A 82 1.79 -0.38 4.54
CA VAL A 82 1.01 -0.26 3.29
C VAL A 82 1.35 -1.41 2.35
N MET A 83 2.64 -1.64 2.07
CA MET A 83 3.08 -2.73 1.18
C MET A 83 2.63 -4.10 1.70
N GLN A 84 2.76 -4.35 3.00
CA GLN A 84 2.34 -5.60 3.63
C GLN A 84 0.83 -5.87 3.44
N GLU A 85 -0.02 -4.87 3.65
CA GLU A 85 -1.47 -5.04 3.49
C GLU A 85 -1.90 -5.18 2.03
N VAL A 86 -1.25 -4.45 1.11
CA VAL A 86 -1.53 -4.59 -0.32
C VAL A 86 -1.11 -5.99 -0.81
N GLU A 87 0.06 -6.48 -0.41
CA GLU A 87 0.57 -7.79 -0.79
C GLU A 87 -0.21 -8.94 -0.15
N ARG A 88 -0.85 -8.72 0.99
CA ARG A 88 -1.79 -9.69 1.58
C ARG A 88 -2.93 -10.05 0.61
N ALA A 89 -3.29 -9.15 -0.31
CA ALA A 89 -4.22 -9.47 -1.38
C ALA A 89 -3.53 -10.08 -2.59
N ASP A 90 -2.53 -9.40 -3.15
CA ASP A 90 -1.82 -9.85 -4.36
C ASP A 90 -0.49 -9.13 -4.59
N SER A 91 0.56 -9.90 -4.87
CA SER A 91 1.90 -9.38 -5.15
C SER A 91 1.99 -8.58 -6.47
N GLY A 92 1.09 -8.82 -7.44
CA GLY A 92 1.00 -8.02 -8.67
C GLY A 92 0.53 -6.60 -8.39
N ILE A 93 -0.46 -6.43 -7.52
CA ILE A 93 -0.91 -5.11 -7.06
C ILE A 93 0.18 -4.39 -6.28
N ARG A 94 0.84 -5.08 -5.33
CA ARG A 94 1.97 -4.47 -4.60
C ARG A 94 3.11 -4.09 -5.53
N SER A 95 3.40 -4.91 -6.55
CA SER A 95 4.42 -4.59 -7.57
C SER A 95 4.09 -3.32 -8.35
N PHE A 96 2.82 -3.13 -8.72
CA PHE A 96 2.38 -1.89 -9.33
C PHE A 96 2.64 -0.67 -8.43
N VAL A 97 2.26 -0.76 -7.15
CA VAL A 97 2.48 0.32 -6.18
C VAL A 97 3.98 0.63 -6.02
N SER A 98 4.82 -0.42 -5.89
CA SER A 98 6.28 -0.26 -5.77
C SER A 98 6.91 0.37 -7.02
N VAL A 99 6.51 -0.04 -8.23
CA VAL A 99 7.02 0.54 -9.47
C VAL A 99 6.64 2.02 -9.55
N GLN A 100 5.36 2.34 -9.32
CA GLN A 100 4.87 3.71 -9.40
C GLN A 100 5.58 4.62 -8.39
N GLY A 101 5.67 4.21 -7.13
CA GLY A 101 6.33 5.00 -6.08
C GLY A 101 7.85 5.04 -6.23
N ALA A 102 8.50 3.89 -6.08
CA ALA A 102 9.96 3.81 -5.93
C ALA A 102 10.73 3.84 -7.25
N LEU A 103 10.13 3.42 -8.37
CA LEU A 103 10.84 3.31 -9.65
C LEU A 103 10.40 4.36 -10.69
N CYS A 104 9.35 5.12 -10.42
CA CYS A 104 8.90 6.22 -11.28
C CYS A 104 8.89 7.56 -10.54
N MET A 105 8.14 7.68 -9.46
CA MET A 105 8.01 8.95 -8.74
C MET A 105 9.31 9.33 -8.01
N TYR A 106 9.93 8.40 -7.28
CA TYR A 106 11.19 8.66 -6.56
C TYR A 106 12.33 9.18 -7.45
N PRO A 107 12.70 8.55 -8.59
CA PRO A 107 13.79 9.08 -9.40
C PRO A 107 13.47 10.44 -10.03
N ILE A 108 12.20 10.74 -10.29
CA ILE A 108 11.79 12.09 -10.73
C ILE A 108 11.95 13.09 -9.59
N HIS A 109 11.52 12.73 -8.38
CA HIS A 109 11.60 13.58 -7.20
C HIS A 109 13.06 13.89 -6.81
N GLU A 110 13.94 12.89 -6.85
CA GLU A 110 15.34 13.02 -6.42
C GLU A 110 16.26 13.60 -7.51
N PHE A 111 16.03 13.24 -8.78
CA PHE A 111 16.96 13.57 -9.87
C PHE A 111 16.35 14.45 -10.97
N GLY A 112 15.07 14.80 -10.87
CA GLY A 112 14.39 15.70 -11.80
C GLY A 112 14.77 17.16 -11.59
N SER A 113 14.42 18.00 -12.57
CA SER A 113 14.47 19.46 -12.43
C SER A 113 13.16 19.99 -11.85
N GLU A 114 13.22 21.18 -11.23
CA GLU A 114 12.02 22.00 -10.98
C GLU A 114 11.40 22.55 -12.27
#